data_AF-A0A936BSU4-F1
#
_entry.id   AF-A0A936BSU4-F1
#
_cell.length_a   1.000
_cell.length_b   1.000
_cell.length_c   1.000
_cell.angle_alpha   90.00
_cell.angle_beta   90.00
_cell.angle_gamma   90.00
#
_symmetry.space_group_name_H-M   'P 1'
#
loop_
_entity.id
_entity.type
_entity.pdbx_description
1 polymer ?
#
loop_
_entity_poly.entity_id
_entity_poly.type
_entity_poly.pdbx_seq_one_letter_code
_entity_poly.pdbx_strand_id
1 'polypeptide(L)'
;MEIIDFADLTYGVLADTPFEDYIPTLCLPDKESMKIHALQGIPKEEEENIRTIVLDWAENTAKDGEEFLVAFRDGDAHFRVIRRFEGEVREALFPAQKA
;
A
#
# COMPACT_ATOMS: atom_id res chain seq x y z
N MET A 1 -1.20 -9.12 9.56
CA MET A 1 0.11 -9.12 8.86
C MET A 1 0.89 -7.90 9.34
N GLU A 2 2.20 -7.99 9.55
CA GLU A 2 2.97 -6.81 9.99
C GLU A 2 3.39 -5.94 8.79
N ILE A 3 3.66 -4.67 9.07
CA ILE A 3 4.08 -3.69 8.05
C ILE A 3 5.37 -4.14 7.33
N ILE A 4 6.32 -4.73 8.06
CA ILE A 4 7.61 -5.18 7.51
C ILE A 4 7.38 -6.33 6.52
N ASP A 5 6.50 -7.28 6.85
CA ASP A 5 6.18 -8.41 5.96
C ASP A 5 5.57 -7.91 4.65
N PHE A 6 4.68 -6.92 4.72
CA PHE A 6 4.06 -6.35 3.52
C PHE A 6 5.01 -5.45 2.72
N ALA A 7 5.93 -4.76 3.38
CA ALA A 7 7.02 -4.05 2.70
C ALA A 7 7.90 -5.03 1.91
N ASP A 8 8.21 -6.20 2.46
CA ASP A 8 8.95 -7.25 1.76
C ASP A 8 8.21 -7.79 0.53
N LEU A 9 6.89 -7.95 0.60
CA LEU A 9 6.07 -8.27 -0.58
C LEU A 9 6.10 -7.15 -1.61
N THR A 10 6.06 -5.89 -1.17
CA THR A 10 6.16 -4.71 -2.05
C THR A 10 7.50 -4.66 -2.75
N TYR A 11 8.61 -4.92 -2.06
CA TYR A 11 9.92 -5.05 -2.69
C TYR A 11 9.97 -6.13 -3.77
N GLY A 12 9.26 -7.24 -3.58
CA GLY A 12 9.12 -8.26 -4.62
C GLY A 12 8.48 -7.73 -5.91
N VAL A 13 7.46 -6.87 -5.79
CA VAL A 13 6.82 -6.21 -6.94
C VAL A 13 7.75 -5.19 -7.60
N LEU A 14 8.48 -4.41 -6.78
CA LEU A 14 9.43 -3.39 -7.25
C LEU A 14 10.67 -3.98 -7.91
N ALA A 15 10.98 -5.26 -7.69
CA ALA A 15 12.10 -5.93 -8.36
C ALA A 15 11.87 -6.06 -9.88
N ASP A 16 10.61 -6.19 -10.30
CA ASP A 16 10.22 -6.41 -11.70
C ASP A 16 9.61 -5.16 -12.36
N THR A 17 9.41 -4.07 -11.60
CA THR A 17 8.71 -2.86 -12.05
C THR A 17 9.51 -1.60 -11.72
N PRO A 18 9.73 -0.69 -12.69
CA PRO A 18 10.30 0.63 -12.39
C PRO A 18 9.49 1.33 -11.29
N PHE A 19 10.17 1.97 -10.33
CA PHE A 19 9.48 2.58 -9.18
C PHE A 19 8.51 3.68 -9.60
N GLU A 20 8.80 4.41 -10.69
CA GLU A 20 7.89 5.41 -11.26
C GLU A 20 6.56 4.81 -11.73
N ASP A 21 6.57 3.54 -12.14
CA ASP A 21 5.39 2.80 -12.58
C ASP A 21 4.75 2.00 -11.43
N TYR A 22 5.23 2.15 -10.19
CA TYR A 22 4.67 1.44 -9.04
C TYR A 22 3.22 1.86 -8.78
N ILE A 23 2.35 0.86 -8.80
CA ILE A 23 0.91 1.00 -8.58
C ILE A 23 0.60 0.73 -7.11
N PRO A 24 -0.21 1.57 -6.44
CA PRO A 24 -0.61 1.32 -5.06
C PRO A 24 -1.26 -0.06 -4.89
N THR A 25 -0.88 -0.76 -3.82
CA THR A 25 -1.37 -2.11 -3.52
C THR A 25 -2.02 -2.17 -2.15
N LEU A 26 -3.14 -2.87 -2.06
CA LEU A 26 -3.87 -3.16 -0.83
C LEU A 26 -3.77 -4.65 -0.53
N CYS A 27 -3.41 -4.99 0.70
CA CYS A 27 -3.48 -6.31 1.27
C CYS A 27 -4.62 -6.36 2.30
N LEU A 28 -5.50 -7.33 2.12
CA LEU A 28 -6.51 -7.72 3.09
C LEU A 28 -6.05 -9.06 3.71
N PRO A 29 -5.33 -9.04 4.84
CA PRO A 29 -4.85 -10.23 5.51
C PRO A 29 -5.99 -10.88 6.29
N ASP A 30 -6.95 -11.50 5.59
CA ASP A 30 -7.94 -12.35 6.24
C ASP A 30 -7.35 -13.71 6.61
N LYS A 31 -7.90 -14.36 7.65
CA LYS A 31 -7.40 -15.65 8.18
C LYS A 31 -7.58 -16.81 7.20
N GLU A 32 -8.53 -16.72 6.27
CA GLU A 32 -8.86 -17.80 5.33
C GLU A 32 -8.29 -17.56 3.93
N SER A 33 -8.12 -16.29 3.53
CA SER A 33 -7.52 -15.96 2.24
C SER A 33 -6.92 -14.55 2.23
N MET A 34 -5.59 -14.49 2.12
CA MET A 34 -4.89 -13.23 1.85
C MET A 34 -5.24 -12.74 0.44
N LYS A 35 -5.78 -11.53 0.32
CA LYS A 35 -6.12 -10.91 -0.97
C LYS A 35 -5.28 -9.67 -1.22
N ILE A 36 -4.72 -9.58 -2.42
CA ILE A 36 -3.98 -8.40 -2.89
C ILE A 36 -4.78 -7.73 -4.00
N HIS A 37 -4.99 -6.43 -3.88
CA HIS A 37 -5.64 -5.58 -4.87
C HIS A 37 -4.66 -4.49 -5.32
N ALA A 38 -4.75 -4.04 -6.57
CA ALA A 38 -3.95 -2.94 -7.10
C ALA A 38 -4.89 -1.82 -7.57
N LEU A 39 -4.58 -0.58 -7.23
CA LEU A 39 -5.36 0.59 -7.63
C LEU A 39 -4.79 1.21 -8.91
N GLN A 40 -5.39 0.88 -10.05
CA GLN A 40 -5.00 1.44 -11.34
C GLN A 40 -5.78 2.70 -11.70
N GLY A 41 -5.24 3.48 -12.63
CA GLY A 41 -5.97 4.60 -13.24
C GLY A 41 -5.96 5.90 -12.42
N ILE A 42 -5.00 6.05 -11.49
CA ILE A 42 -4.78 7.33 -10.81
C ILE A 42 -4.14 8.30 -11.82
N PRO A 43 -4.78 9.43 -12.15
CA PRO A 43 -4.20 10.42 -13.04
C PRO A 43 -2.91 11.02 -12.44
N LYS A 44 -1.93 11.38 -13.29
CA LYS A 44 -0.64 11.91 -12.81
C LYS A 44 -0.80 13.23 -12.03
N GLU A 45 -1.78 14.04 -12.42
CA GLU A 45 -2.13 15.28 -11.73
C GLU A 45 -2.64 15.08 -10.30
N GLU A 46 -3.07 13.87 -9.94
CA GLU A 46 -3.53 13.50 -8.60
C GLU A 46 -2.43 12.83 -7.75
N GLU A 47 -1.18 12.72 -8.26
CA GLU A 47 -0.06 12.13 -7.50
C GLU A 47 0.20 12.89 -6.18
N GLU A 48 -0.05 14.21 -6.13
CA GLU A 48 0.06 14.98 -4.88
C GLU A 48 -1.01 14.59 -3.84
N ASN A 49 -2.15 14.07 -4.30
CA ASN A 49 -3.26 13.61 -3.46
C ASN A 49 -3.25 12.09 -3.23
N ILE A 50 -2.20 11.40 -3.67
CA ILE A 50 -2.13 9.92 -3.70
C ILE A 50 -2.49 9.30 -2.35
N ARG A 51 -2.02 9.87 -1.25
CA ARG A 51 -2.29 9.37 0.11
C ARG A 51 -3.79 9.34 0.40
N THR A 52 -4.50 10.42 0.11
CA THR A 52 -5.93 10.53 0.39
C THR A 52 -6.70 9.55 -0.48
N ILE A 53 -6.40 9.51 -1.79
CA ILE A 53 -7.05 8.61 -2.75
C ILE A 53 -6.86 7.14 -2.36
N VAL A 54 -5.63 6.75 -2.02
CA VAL A 54 -5.29 5.37 -1.68
C VAL A 54 -5.92 4.96 -0.35
N LEU A 55 -5.96 5.85 0.64
CA LEU A 55 -6.63 5.58 1.92
C LEU A 55 -8.13 5.45 1.75
N ASP A 56 -8.78 6.37 1.04
CA ASP A 56 -10.23 6.30 0.78
C ASP A 56 -10.57 5.02 0.01
N TRP A 57 -9.77 4.66 -0.99
CA TRP A 57 -9.93 3.40 -1.71
C TRP A 57 -9.75 2.17 -0.82
N ALA A 58 -8.71 2.14 0.01
CA ALA A 58 -8.43 1.03 0.92
C ALA A 58 -9.56 0.85 1.95
N GLU A 59 -10.05 1.95 2.52
CA GLU A 59 -11.17 1.98 3.47
C GLU A 59 -12.49 1.52 2.84
N ASN A 60 -12.76 1.89 1.58
CA ASN A 60 -13.95 1.43 0.86
C ASN A 60 -13.84 -0.04 0.39
N THR A 61 -12.62 -0.57 0.26
CA THR A 61 -12.38 -1.94 -0.20
C THR A 61 -12.37 -2.94 0.97
N ALA A 62 -11.79 -2.56 2.11
CA ALA A 62 -11.89 -3.32 3.34
C ALA A 62 -13.31 -3.21 3.91
N LYS A 63 -13.89 -4.29 4.45
CA LYS A 63 -15.17 -4.15 5.16
C LYS A 63 -14.96 -3.47 6.51
N ASP A 64 -16.03 -2.94 7.10
CA ASP A 64 -15.99 -2.29 8.41
C ASP A 64 -15.24 -3.12 9.47
N GLY A 65 -14.14 -2.54 9.97
CA GLY A 65 -13.31 -3.13 11.01
C GLY A 65 -12.32 -4.21 10.55
N GLU A 66 -12.28 -4.55 9.26
CA GLU A 66 -11.28 -5.47 8.72
C GLU A 66 -9.87 -4.87 8.76
N GLU A 67 -8.88 -5.72 9.04
CA GLU A 67 -7.48 -5.35 8.89
C GLU A 67 -7.19 -5.06 7.42
N PHE A 68 -6.46 -3.98 7.16
CA PHE A 68 -5.84 -3.78 5.86
C PHE A 68 -4.45 -3.19 5.97
N LEU A 69 -3.63 -3.47 4.96
CA LEU A 69 -2.37 -2.81 4.72
C LEU A 69 -2.38 -2.24 3.32
N VAL A 70 -1.94 -1.00 3.16
CA VAL A 70 -1.86 -0.36 1.85
C VAL A 70 -0.48 0.24 1.64
N ALA A 71 0.07 0.03 0.46
CA ALA A 71 1.37 0.52 0.04
C ALA A 71 1.22 1.41 -1.19
N PHE A 72 1.92 2.55 -1.21
CA PHE A 72 1.86 3.52 -2.31
C PHE A 72 3.14 4.36 -2.35
N ARG A 73 3.42 4.97 -3.51
CA ARG A 73 4.56 5.88 -3.69
C ARG A 73 4.44 7.09 -2.77
N ASP A 74 5.54 7.45 -2.12
CA ASP A 74 5.68 8.64 -1.29
C ASP A 74 6.94 9.39 -1.78
N GLY A 75 6.75 10.18 -2.84
CA GLY A 75 7.82 10.81 -3.60
C GLY A 75 8.52 9.85 -4.59
N ASP A 76 9.76 10.20 -4.96
CA ASP A 76 10.50 9.57 -6.06
C ASP A 76 11.37 8.38 -5.63
N ALA A 77 11.61 8.23 -4.34
CA ALA A 77 12.58 7.26 -3.81
C ALA A 77 12.07 6.46 -2.61
N HIS A 78 10.81 6.63 -2.23
CA HIS A 78 10.23 5.95 -1.08
C HIS A 78 8.79 5.53 -1.36
N PHE A 79 8.39 4.43 -0.75
CA PHE A 79 6.98 4.06 -0.63
C PHE A 79 6.59 4.04 0.85
N ARG A 80 5.34 4.36 1.12
CA ARG A 80 4.76 4.26 2.45
C ARG A 80 3.90 3.02 2.53
N VAL A 81 3.97 2.34 3.67
CA VAL A 81 3.02 1.31 4.05
C VAL A 81 2.21 1.81 5.23
N ILE A 82 0.89 1.71 5.14
CA ILE A 82 -0.06 2.03 6.21
C ILE A 82 -0.83 0.76 6.55
N ARG A 83 -0.87 0.41 7.83
CA ARG A 83 -1.70 -0.66 8.38
C ARG A 83 -2.80 -0.05 9.24
N ARG A 84 -4.03 -0.50 9.05
CA ARG A 84 -5.14 -0.24 9.97
C ARG A 84 -5.73 -1.52 10.50
N PHE A 85 -5.95 -1.56 11.82
CA PHE A 85 -6.59 -2.68 12.50
C PHE A 85 -7.17 -2.23 13.84
N GLU A 86 -8.42 -2.60 14.13
CA GLU A 86 -9.09 -2.30 15.41
C GLU A 86 -9.01 -0.81 15.85
N GLY A 87 -9.06 0.11 14.89
CA GLY A 87 -8.96 1.56 15.13
C GLY A 87 -7.53 2.08 15.34
N GLU A 88 -6.53 1.20 15.37
CA GLU A 88 -5.12 1.58 15.37
C GLU A 88 -4.64 1.84 13.94
N VAL A 89 -3.89 2.92 13.75
CA VAL A 89 -3.18 3.23 12.51
C VAL A 89 -1.69 3.16 12.77
N ARG A 90 -0.98 2.34 12.02
CA ARG A 90 0.49 2.29 11.99
C ARG A 90 0.96 2.59 10.59
N GLU A 91 2.06 3.31 10.47
CA GLU A 91 2.66 3.62 9.17
C GLU A 91 4.19 3.58 9.25
N ALA A 92 4.81 3.20 8.14
CA ALA A 92 6.26 3.27 7.97
C ALA A 92 6.63 3.66 6.55
N LEU A 93 7.75 4.37 6.42
CA LEU A 93 8.32 4.80 5.15
C LEU A 93 9.52 3.92 4.82
N PHE A 94 9.58 3.44 3.58
CA PHE A 94 10.61 2.54 3.10
C PHE A 94 11.27 3.12 1.84
N PRO A 95 12.59 2.94 1.64
CA PRO A 95 13.22 3.28 0.37
C PRO A 95 12.67 2.39 -0.74
N ALA A 96 12.57 2.91 -1.97
CA ALA A 96 12.13 2.16 -3.14
C ALA A 96 13.10 1.03 -3.53
N GLN A 97 14.37 1.17 -3.16
CA GLN A 97 15.39 0.14 -3.33
C GLN A 97 15.76 -0.41 -1.96
N LYS A 98 15.72 -1.75 -1.83
CA LYS A 98 16.16 -2.43 -0.63
C LYS A 98 17.68 -2.28 -0.52
N ALA A 99 18.14 -1.76 0.61
CA ALA A 99 19.57 -1.57 0.91
C ALA A 99 20.30 -2.90 1.10
#